data_AF-A0A831UNV1-F1
#
_entry.id   AF-A0A831UNV1-F1
#
_cell.length_a   1.000
_cell.length_b   1.000
_cell.length_c   1.000
_cell.angle_alpha   90.00
_cell.angle_beta   90.00
_cell.angle_gamma   90.00
#
_symmetry.space_group_name_H-M   'P 1'
#
loop_
_entity.id
_entity.type
_entity.pdbx_description
1 polymer ?
#
loop_
_entity_poly.entity_id
_entity_poly.type
_entity_poly.pdbx_seq_one_letter_code
_entity_poly.pdbx_strand_id
1 'polypeptide(L)'
;MVLGLTTLVLVDVILFLLIRLVHAEWRKRDAPVPMTWAVGLFILSCVAHFGATKTLGRAVHSDRDALISLAASAACGFVPIWGYVHMLLGRVREHRQVRRVERWPHAKKRRLEGDVDGALREYVRYYDRQPDDPEPLFAAAEMLEGAAAYGKAATLYSQIMDRFDGDTAWARAARGLVAVREHHLHDPAGAEEIRAQIAARARY
;
A
#
# COMPACT_ATOMS: atom_id res chain seq x y z
N MET A 1 -10.52 21.62 37.23
CA MET A 1 -9.67 21.12 36.12
C MET A 1 -9.67 19.60 35.97
N VAL A 2 -9.37 18.80 37.01
CA VAL A 2 -9.20 17.34 36.89
C VAL A 2 -10.40 16.63 36.25
N LEU A 3 -11.63 16.98 36.64
CA LEU A 3 -12.87 16.38 36.10
C LEU A 3 -13.11 16.69 34.61
N GLY A 4 -12.65 17.85 34.13
CA GLY A 4 -12.79 18.27 32.73
C GLY A 4 -11.77 17.58 31.82
N LEU A 5 -10.54 17.39 32.31
CA LEU A 5 -9.50 16.67 31.59
C LEU A 5 -9.83 15.17 31.48
N THR A 6 -10.31 14.55 32.57
CA THR A 6 -10.70 13.13 32.55
C THR A 6 -11.88 12.86 31.65
N THR A 7 -12.89 13.74 31.60
CA THR A 7 -14.01 13.60 30.66
C THR A 7 -13.55 13.71 29.21
N LEU A 8 -12.61 14.61 28.91
CA LEU A 8 -12.08 14.77 27.55
C LEU A 8 -11.25 13.55 27.10
N VAL A 9 -10.36 13.04 27.95
CA VAL A 9 -9.60 11.81 27.67
C VAL A 9 -10.52 10.60 27.53
N LEU A 10 -11.54 10.49 28.38
CA LEU A 10 -12.50 9.38 28.32
C LEU A 10 -13.29 9.39 27.01
N VAL A 11 -13.75 10.57 26.58
CA VAL A 11 -14.46 10.76 25.30
C VAL A 11 -13.55 10.35 24.13
N ASP A 12 -12.29 10.77 24.13
CA ASP A 12 -11.33 10.39 23.08
C ASP A 12 -11.07 8.88 23.01
N VAL A 13 -10.89 8.24 24.17
CA VAL A 13 -10.68 6.79 24.24
C VAL A 13 -11.91 6.02 23.75
N ILE A 14 -13.12 6.43 24.17
CA ILE A 14 -14.36 5.81 23.72
C ILE A 14 -14.53 5.97 22.21
N LEU A 15 -14.28 7.17 21.67
CA LEU A 15 -14.38 7.45 20.25
C LEU A 15 -13.37 6.62 19.44
N PHE A 16 -12.12 6.52 19.92
CA PHE A 16 -11.09 5.70 19.30
C PHE A 16 -11.49 4.21 19.25
N LEU A 17 -12.02 3.69 20.36
CA LEU A 17 -12.49 2.30 20.43
C LEU A 17 -13.70 2.05 19.52
N LEU A 18 -14.64 3.00 19.41
CA LEU A 18 -15.77 2.90 18.49
C LEU A 18 -15.31 2.87 17.03
N ILE A 19 -14.37 3.73 16.64
CA ILE A 19 -13.79 3.73 15.28
C ILE A 19 -13.10 2.38 14.99
N ARG A 20 -12.33 1.85 15.95
CA ARG A 20 -11.68 0.53 15.85
C ARG A 20 -12.68 -0.61 15.74
N LEU A 21 -13.76 -0.58 16.51
CA LEU A 21 -14.81 -1.60 16.51
C LEU A 21 -15.58 -1.62 15.18
N VAL A 22 -16.02 -0.45 14.70
CA VAL A 22 -16.68 -0.32 13.40
C VAL A 22 -15.76 -0.82 12.29
N HIS A 23 -14.47 -0.49 12.35
CA HIS A 23 -13.49 -0.98 11.37
C HIS A 23 -13.31 -2.50 11.43
N ALA A 24 -13.20 -3.10 12.63
CA ALA A 24 -13.04 -4.54 12.80
C ALA A 24 -14.27 -5.32 12.29
N GLU A 25 -15.47 -4.80 12.56
CA GLU A 25 -16.72 -5.42 12.14
C GLU A 25 -16.91 -5.34 10.62
N TRP A 26 -16.51 -4.24 10.00
CA TRP A 26 -16.57 -4.09 8.54
C TRP A 26 -15.49 -4.88 7.82
N ARG A 27 -14.30 -5.05 8.42
CA ARG A 27 -13.25 -5.95 7.89
C ARG A 27 -13.74 -7.40 7.79
N LYS A 28 -14.58 -7.86 8.73
CA LYS A 28 -15.18 -9.21 8.67
C LYS A 28 -16.19 -9.38 7.54
N ARG A 29 -16.78 -8.29 7.03
CA ARG A 29 -17.83 -8.30 6.01
C ARG A 29 -17.29 -8.06 4.59
N ASP A 30 -15.97 -7.89 4.44
CA ASP A 30 -15.29 -7.61 3.17
C ASP A 30 -15.92 -6.46 2.35
N ALA A 31 -16.58 -5.54 3.05
CA ALA A 31 -17.32 -4.43 2.46
C ALA A 31 -16.64 -3.10 2.80
N PRO A 32 -16.68 -2.10 1.90
CA PRO A 32 -16.12 -0.79 2.18
C PRO A 32 -17.00 -0.03 3.18
N VAL A 33 -16.41 0.49 4.27
CA VAL A 33 -17.12 1.39 5.20
C VAL A 33 -17.70 2.57 4.39
N PRO A 34 -19.02 2.79 4.40
CA PRO A 34 -19.65 3.82 3.58
C PRO A 34 -19.14 5.18 4.02
N MET A 35 -18.88 6.06 3.05
CA MET A 35 -18.33 7.39 3.33
C MET A 35 -19.24 8.20 4.26
N THR A 36 -20.55 7.94 4.24
CA THR A 36 -21.55 8.51 5.16
C THR A 36 -21.29 8.18 6.62
N TRP A 37 -20.86 6.96 6.94
CA TRP A 37 -20.52 6.56 8.31
C TRP A 37 -19.23 7.23 8.79
N ALA A 38 -18.25 7.37 7.90
CA ALA A 38 -17.00 8.05 8.22
C ALA A 38 -17.22 9.55 8.50
N VAL A 39 -18.08 10.20 7.71
CA VAL A 39 -18.51 11.59 7.92
C VAL A 39 -19.33 11.72 9.20
N GLY A 40 -20.23 10.77 9.48
CA GLY A 40 -21.03 10.76 10.71
C GLY A 40 -20.17 10.64 11.98
N LEU A 41 -19.17 9.76 11.99
CA LEU A 41 -18.22 9.62 13.10
C LEU A 41 -17.35 10.87 13.29
N PHE A 42 -16.96 11.52 12.19
CA PHE A 42 -16.22 12.78 12.24
C PHE A 42 -17.05 13.92 12.85
N ILE A 43 -18.30 14.08 12.42
CA ILE A 43 -19.22 15.08 12.97
C ILE A 43 -19.47 14.81 14.47
N LEU A 44 -19.70 13.54 14.84
CA LEU A 44 -19.89 13.14 16.24
C LEU A 44 -18.66 13.49 17.09
N SER A 45 -17.46 13.23 16.57
CA SER A 45 -16.18 13.62 17.18
C SER A 45 -16.11 15.12 17.43
N CYS A 46 -16.37 15.93 16.40
CA CYS A 46 -16.33 17.39 16.52
C CYS A 46 -17.35 17.92 17.54
N VAL A 47 -18.56 17.37 17.58
CA VAL A 47 -19.60 17.75 18.55
C VAL A 47 -19.21 17.35 19.97
N ALA A 48 -18.63 16.17 20.15
CA ALA A 48 -18.15 15.71 21.46
C ALA A 48 -16.99 16.56 21.98
N HIS A 49 -16.01 16.90 21.13
CA HIS A 49 -14.92 17.82 21.48
C HIS A 49 -15.43 19.22 21.79
N PHE A 50 -16.40 19.74 21.03
CA PHE A 50 -16.99 21.04 21.29
C PHE A 50 -17.72 21.07 22.65
N GLY A 51 -18.47 20.00 22.96
CA GLY A 51 -19.13 19.81 24.25
C GLY A 51 -18.14 19.78 25.43
N ALA A 52 -17.07 18.98 25.31
CA ALA A 52 -16.02 18.85 26.33
C ALA A 52 -15.22 20.15 26.52
N THR A 53 -14.97 20.88 25.44
CA THR A 53 -14.26 22.18 25.51
C THR A 53 -15.13 23.24 26.20
N LYS A 54 -16.44 23.24 25.94
CA LYS A 54 -17.40 24.17 26.58
C LYS A 54 -17.57 23.90 28.08
N THR A 55 -17.52 22.64 28.52
CA THR A 55 -17.55 22.29 29.95
C THR A 55 -16.24 22.66 30.65
N LEU A 56 -15.10 22.50 29.98
CA LEU A 56 -13.79 22.99 30.47
C LEU A 56 -13.76 24.50 30.60
N GLY A 57 -14.26 25.26 29.61
CA GLY A 57 -14.26 26.72 29.63
C GLY A 57 -15.07 27.35 30.76
N ARG A 58 -16.13 26.68 31.25
CA ARG A 58 -16.89 27.13 32.42
C ARG A 58 -16.14 26.95 33.76
N ALA A 59 -15.08 26.15 33.78
CA ALA A 59 -14.32 25.81 34.99
C ALA A 59 -12.97 26.56 35.09
N VAL A 60 -12.63 27.42 34.14
CA VAL A 60 -11.36 28.16 34.08
C VAL A 60 -11.53 29.49 34.82
N HIS A 61 -10.74 29.71 35.88
CA HIS A 61 -10.77 30.94 36.69
C HIS A 61 -9.48 31.78 36.57
N SER A 62 -8.50 31.33 35.78
CA SER A 62 -7.17 31.96 35.62
C SER A 62 -6.60 31.75 34.20
N ASP A 63 -5.84 32.73 33.70
CA ASP A 63 -5.22 32.71 32.36
C ASP A 63 -4.29 31.51 32.12
N ARG A 64 -3.63 31.01 33.18
CA ARG A 64 -2.75 29.82 33.09
C ARG A 64 -3.56 28.55 32.83
N ASP A 65 -4.74 28.42 33.42
CA ASP A 65 -5.63 27.28 33.24
C ASP A 65 -6.31 27.32 31.86
N ALA A 66 -6.53 28.52 31.32
CA ALA A 66 -7.00 28.73 29.95
C ALA A 66 -5.99 28.19 28.92
N LEU A 67 -4.70 28.51 29.09
CA LEU A 67 -3.62 28.04 28.20
C LEU A 67 -3.44 26.52 28.25
N ILE A 68 -3.52 25.91 29.44
CA ILE A 68 -3.42 24.44 29.60
C ILE A 68 -4.65 23.74 28.97
N SER A 69 -5.85 24.31 29.16
CA SER A 69 -7.08 23.81 28.52
C SER A 69 -7.03 23.94 26.99
N LEU A 70 -6.48 25.03 26.47
CA LEU A 70 -6.27 25.26 25.04
C LEU A 70 -5.26 24.27 24.45
N ALA A 71 -4.14 24.04 25.14
CA ALA A 71 -3.13 23.07 24.72
C ALA A 71 -3.66 21.62 24.77
N ALA A 72 -4.43 21.27 25.80
CA ALA A 72 -5.04 19.95 25.93
C ALA A 72 -6.10 19.70 24.85
N SER A 73 -6.97 20.66 24.57
CA SER A 73 -7.98 20.56 23.50
C SER A 73 -7.34 20.49 22.10
N ALA A 74 -6.26 21.22 21.86
CA ALA A 74 -5.51 21.15 20.61
C ALA A 74 -4.82 19.78 20.42
N ALA A 75 -4.19 19.24 21.46
CA ALA A 75 -3.51 17.93 21.40
C ALA A 75 -4.52 16.76 21.25
N CYS A 76 -5.62 16.81 22.00
CA CYS A 76 -6.66 15.77 21.97
C CYS A 76 -7.53 15.82 20.70
N GLY A 77 -7.69 16.97 20.06
CA GLY A 77 -8.32 17.04 18.73
C GLY A 77 -7.42 16.52 17.61
N PHE A 78 -6.10 16.66 17.77
CA PHE A 78 -5.12 16.28 16.75
C PHE A 78 -4.96 14.76 16.61
N VAL A 79 -4.98 14.00 17.71
CA VAL A 79 -4.74 12.54 17.68
C VAL A 79 -5.81 11.76 16.89
N PRO A 80 -7.13 12.00 17.05
CA PRO A 80 -8.16 11.32 16.27
C PRO A 80 -8.14 11.74 14.80
N ILE A 81 -7.90 13.03 14.52
CA ILE A 81 -7.83 13.56 13.15
C ILE A 81 -6.59 13.01 12.44
N TRP A 82 -5.44 12.96 13.11
CA TRP A 82 -4.21 12.37 12.59
C TRP A 82 -4.36 10.86 12.34
N GLY A 83 -4.97 10.12 13.27
CA GLY A 83 -5.30 8.71 13.07
C GLY A 83 -6.25 8.48 11.89
N TYR A 84 -7.25 9.35 11.72
CA TYR A 84 -8.19 9.32 10.61
C TYR A 84 -7.52 9.67 9.27
N VAL A 85 -6.70 10.71 9.22
CA VAL A 85 -5.92 11.11 8.03
C VAL A 85 -4.93 10.02 7.64
N HIS A 86 -4.24 9.41 8.61
CA HIS A 86 -3.34 8.28 8.34
C HIS A 86 -4.12 7.06 7.82
N MET A 87 -5.32 6.80 8.33
CA MET A 87 -6.20 5.74 7.81
C MET A 87 -6.69 6.04 6.39
N LEU A 88 -7.03 7.29 6.09
CA LEU A 88 -7.50 7.72 4.78
C LEU A 88 -6.36 7.72 3.75
N LEU A 89 -5.16 8.17 4.13
CA LEU A 89 -3.94 8.10 3.31
C LEU A 89 -3.45 6.66 3.12
N GLY A 90 -3.60 5.80 4.12
CA GLY A 90 -3.38 4.36 4.00
C GLY A 90 -4.31 3.76 2.92
N ARG A 91 -5.60 4.09 2.96
CA ARG A 91 -6.56 3.69 1.92
C ARG A 91 -6.34 4.37 0.57
N VAL A 92 -5.81 5.59 0.49
CA VAL A 92 -5.43 6.21 -0.78
C VAL A 92 -4.20 5.53 -1.37
N ARG A 93 -3.24 5.06 -0.56
CA ARG A 93 -2.13 4.21 -1.04
C ARG A 93 -2.66 2.88 -1.61
N GLU A 94 -3.62 2.27 -0.93
CA GLU A 94 -4.30 1.04 -1.37
C GLU A 94 -5.15 1.27 -2.62
N HIS A 95 -5.93 2.36 -2.70
CA HIS A 95 -6.73 2.69 -3.87
C HIS A 95 -5.91 3.22 -5.06
N ARG A 96 -4.71 3.78 -4.83
CA ARG A 96 -3.76 4.09 -5.92
C ARG A 96 -3.18 2.81 -6.53
N GLN A 97 -3.15 1.71 -5.78
CA GLN A 97 -2.90 0.36 -6.32
C GLN A 97 -4.11 -0.22 -7.07
N VAL A 98 -5.35 0.14 -6.70
CA VAL A 98 -6.58 -0.40 -7.31
C VAL A 98 -7.11 0.43 -8.49
N ARG A 99 -6.62 1.67 -8.70
CA ARG A 99 -7.04 2.56 -9.79
C ARG A 99 -5.98 2.79 -10.87
N ARG A 100 -4.99 1.90 -10.99
CA ARG A 100 -4.52 1.53 -12.34
C ARG A 100 -5.68 0.74 -12.93
N VAL A 101 -6.21 1.14 -14.09
CA VAL A 101 -6.97 0.20 -14.94
C VAL A 101 -6.18 -1.10 -14.90
N GLU A 102 -6.70 -2.14 -14.27
CA GLU A 102 -5.92 -3.35 -14.00
C GLU A 102 -5.49 -3.87 -15.36
N ARG A 103 -4.21 -3.69 -15.71
CA ARG A 103 -3.72 -3.92 -17.06
C ARG A 103 -3.96 -5.39 -17.49
N TRP A 104 -4.07 -6.30 -16.51
CA TRP A 104 -4.25 -7.74 -16.68
C TRP A 104 -5.16 -8.37 -15.59
N PRO A 105 -6.49 -8.17 -15.65
CA PRO A 105 -7.41 -8.59 -14.58
C PRO A 105 -7.49 -10.11 -14.41
N HIS A 106 -7.49 -10.86 -15.52
CA HIS A 106 -7.54 -12.33 -15.47
C HIS A 106 -6.30 -12.97 -14.82
N ALA A 107 -5.11 -12.44 -15.09
CA ALA A 107 -3.88 -12.95 -14.49
C ALA A 107 -3.85 -12.69 -12.98
N LYS A 108 -4.28 -11.49 -12.57
CA LYS A 108 -4.37 -11.12 -11.14
C LYS A 108 -5.38 -11.97 -10.39
N LYS A 109 -6.56 -12.24 -10.98
CA LYS A 109 -7.57 -13.13 -10.38
C LYS A 109 -6.97 -14.50 -10.07
N ARG A 110 -6.33 -15.14 -11.05
CA ARG A 110 -5.69 -16.45 -10.86
C ARG A 110 -4.57 -16.43 -9.83
N ARG A 111 -3.77 -15.36 -9.81
CA ARG A 111 -2.73 -15.17 -8.79
C ARG A 111 -3.31 -15.12 -7.38
N LEU A 112 -4.42 -14.40 -7.19
CA LEU A 112 -5.12 -14.31 -5.89
C LEU A 112 -5.75 -15.65 -5.48
N GLU A 113 -6.16 -16.47 -6.45
CA GLU A 113 -6.64 -17.84 -6.24
C GLU A 113 -5.48 -18.82 -5.93
N GLY A 114 -4.22 -18.38 -5.96
CA GLY A 114 -3.04 -19.22 -5.76
C GLY A 114 -2.62 -20.03 -7.00
N ASP A 115 -3.33 -19.88 -8.12
CA ASP A 115 -3.04 -20.53 -9.41
C ASP A 115 -1.93 -19.75 -10.15
N VAL A 116 -0.69 -19.89 -9.69
CA VAL A 116 0.49 -19.21 -10.25
C VAL A 116 0.73 -19.59 -11.71
N ASP A 117 0.58 -20.88 -12.05
CA ASP A 117 0.77 -21.35 -13.44
C ASP A 117 -0.36 -20.86 -14.36
N GLY A 118 -1.59 -20.77 -13.87
CA GLY A 118 -2.69 -20.16 -14.62
C GLY A 118 -2.54 -18.66 -14.78
N ALA A 119 -2.03 -17.95 -13.77
CA ALA A 119 -1.71 -16.54 -13.87
C ALA A 119 -0.61 -16.29 -14.92
N LEU A 120 0.41 -17.16 -14.97
CA LEU A 120 1.46 -17.10 -16.00
C LEU A 120 0.89 -17.28 -17.42
N ARG A 121 0.01 -18.26 -17.63
CA ARG A 121 -0.67 -18.46 -18.93
C ARG A 121 -1.47 -17.23 -19.36
N GLU A 122 -2.11 -16.57 -18.41
CA GLU A 122 -2.86 -15.35 -18.69
C GLU A 122 -1.95 -14.19 -19.09
N TYR A 123 -0.82 -13.98 -18.41
CA TYR A 123 0.18 -12.98 -18.81
C TYR A 123 0.76 -13.24 -20.21
N VAL A 124 1.09 -14.48 -20.52
CA VAL A 124 1.53 -14.87 -21.88
C VAL A 124 0.44 -14.57 -22.90
N ARG A 125 -0.83 -14.88 -22.59
CA ARG A 125 -1.95 -14.54 -23.49
C ARG A 125 -2.12 -13.04 -23.72
N TYR A 126 -1.83 -12.20 -22.72
CA TYR A 126 -1.83 -10.75 -22.90
C TYR A 126 -0.69 -10.28 -23.80
N TYR A 127 0.49 -10.88 -23.64
CA TYR A 127 1.62 -10.66 -24.53
C TYR A 127 1.31 -11.12 -25.97
N ASP A 128 0.71 -12.30 -26.16
CA ASP A 128 0.38 -12.81 -27.51
C ASP A 128 -0.59 -11.90 -28.27
N ARG A 129 -1.41 -11.11 -27.55
CA ARG A 129 -2.29 -10.10 -28.15
C ARG A 129 -1.55 -8.83 -28.55
N GLN A 130 -0.46 -8.49 -27.87
CA GLN A 130 0.37 -7.31 -28.11
C GLN A 130 1.85 -7.68 -27.94
N PRO A 131 2.47 -8.33 -28.96
CA PRO A 131 3.84 -8.84 -28.84
C PRO A 131 4.90 -7.74 -28.65
N ASP A 132 4.57 -6.50 -29.00
CA ASP A 132 5.47 -5.35 -28.85
C ASP A 132 5.49 -4.80 -27.41
N ASP A 133 4.55 -5.21 -26.55
CA ASP A 133 4.50 -4.78 -25.14
C ASP A 133 5.20 -5.82 -24.24
N PRO A 134 6.40 -5.51 -23.69
CA PRO A 134 7.12 -6.43 -22.81
C PRO A 134 6.52 -6.51 -21.41
N GLU A 135 5.63 -5.58 -21.03
CA GLU A 135 5.15 -5.43 -19.66
C GLU A 135 4.37 -6.64 -19.09
N PRO A 136 3.57 -7.39 -19.87
CA PRO A 136 2.93 -8.60 -19.36
C PRO A 136 3.96 -9.67 -18.93
N LEU A 137 5.09 -9.77 -19.65
CA LEU A 137 6.15 -10.71 -19.33
C LEU A 137 6.94 -10.27 -18.08
N PHE A 138 7.18 -8.97 -17.92
CA PHE A 138 7.76 -8.43 -16.68
C PHE A 138 6.87 -8.67 -15.47
N ALA A 139 5.57 -8.40 -15.59
CA ALA A 139 4.62 -8.65 -14.51
C ALA A 139 4.52 -10.13 -14.13
N ALA A 140 4.67 -11.03 -15.10
CA ALA A 140 4.80 -12.46 -14.84
C ALA A 140 6.10 -12.83 -14.13
N ALA A 141 7.24 -12.23 -14.51
CA ALA A 141 8.52 -12.49 -13.86
C ALA A 141 8.51 -12.04 -12.38
N GLU A 142 8.05 -10.82 -12.12
CA GLU A 142 7.90 -10.26 -10.78
C GLU A 142 6.92 -11.10 -9.92
N MET A 143 5.84 -11.62 -10.53
CA MET A 143 4.94 -12.56 -9.85
C MET A 143 5.66 -13.85 -9.46
N LEU A 144 6.46 -14.42 -10.36
CA LEU A 144 7.20 -15.66 -10.11
C LEU A 144 8.24 -15.47 -9.01
N GLU A 145 8.91 -14.32 -8.96
CA GLU A 145 9.78 -13.95 -7.84
C GLU A 145 9.03 -13.89 -6.51
N GLY A 146 7.86 -13.22 -6.49
CA GLY A 146 7.00 -13.16 -5.30
C GLY A 146 6.48 -14.54 -4.84
N ALA A 147 6.38 -15.51 -5.76
CA ALA A 147 6.02 -16.90 -5.47
C ALA A 147 7.24 -17.80 -5.17
N ALA A 148 8.44 -17.23 -5.03
CA ALA A 148 9.71 -17.94 -4.87
C ALA A 148 10.05 -18.94 -5.99
N ALA A 149 9.44 -18.80 -7.17
CA ALA A 149 9.69 -19.61 -8.36
C ALA A 149 10.86 -19.02 -9.18
N TYR A 150 12.01 -18.80 -8.53
CA TYR A 150 13.14 -18.03 -9.07
C TYR A 150 13.72 -18.62 -10.37
N GLY A 151 13.74 -19.94 -10.53
CA GLY A 151 14.19 -20.56 -11.78
C GLY A 151 13.29 -20.23 -12.98
N LYS A 152 11.97 -20.20 -12.76
CA LYS A 152 11.01 -19.78 -13.80
C LYS A 152 11.13 -18.28 -14.09
N ALA A 153 11.33 -17.45 -13.06
CA ALA A 153 11.55 -16.01 -13.22
C ALA A 153 12.83 -15.72 -14.04
N ALA A 154 13.95 -16.37 -13.72
CA ALA A 154 15.20 -16.24 -14.46
C ALA A 154 15.04 -16.66 -15.93
N THR A 155 14.35 -17.78 -16.19
CA THR A 155 14.05 -18.24 -17.55
C THR A 155 13.25 -17.18 -18.32
N LEU A 156 12.25 -16.58 -17.67
CA LEU A 156 11.40 -15.56 -18.29
C LEU A 156 12.18 -14.28 -18.58
N TYR A 157 13.07 -13.84 -17.68
CA TYR A 157 13.96 -12.71 -17.96
C TYR A 157 14.89 -12.98 -19.13
N SER A 158 15.47 -14.17 -19.25
CA SER A 158 16.28 -14.55 -20.41
C SER A 158 15.46 -14.50 -21.71
N GLN A 159 14.22 -15.01 -21.71
CA GLN A 159 13.33 -14.92 -22.88
C GLN A 159 12.97 -13.48 -23.27
N ILE A 160 12.82 -12.57 -22.29
CA ILE A 160 12.61 -11.15 -22.56
C ILE A 160 13.87 -10.53 -23.18
N MET A 161 15.06 -10.87 -22.69
CA MET A 161 16.33 -10.41 -23.27
C MET A 161 16.48 -10.88 -24.73
N ASP A 162 16.17 -12.15 -25.01
CA ASP A 162 16.28 -12.69 -26.38
C ASP A 162 15.28 -12.04 -27.36
N ARG A 163 14.11 -11.61 -26.88
CA ARG A 163 13.08 -10.96 -27.71
C ARG A 163 13.30 -9.48 -27.94
N PHE A 164 13.81 -8.76 -26.95
CA PHE A 164 13.83 -7.30 -26.95
C PHE A 164 15.24 -6.71 -27.06
N ASP A 165 16.08 -7.29 -27.92
CA ASP A 165 17.55 -7.13 -27.92
C ASP A 165 18.07 -5.67 -28.03
N GLY A 166 17.28 -4.74 -28.58
CA GLY A 166 17.65 -3.32 -28.75
C GLY A 166 17.02 -2.34 -27.75
N ASP A 167 16.11 -2.79 -26.88
CA ASP A 167 15.21 -1.90 -26.16
C ASP A 167 15.56 -1.72 -24.68
N THR A 168 14.99 -0.68 -24.06
CA THR A 168 15.02 -0.46 -22.60
C THR A 168 14.51 -1.68 -21.81
N ALA A 169 13.67 -2.50 -22.45
CA ALA A 169 13.21 -3.79 -21.96
C ALA A 169 14.38 -4.77 -21.75
N TRP A 170 15.34 -4.88 -22.66
CA TRP A 170 16.52 -5.74 -22.47
C TRP A 170 17.29 -5.36 -21.20
N ALA A 171 17.58 -4.08 -21.02
CA ALA A 171 18.33 -3.60 -19.86
C ALA A 171 17.57 -3.79 -18.53
N ARG A 172 16.23 -3.73 -18.56
CA ARG A 172 15.39 -4.06 -17.39
C ARG A 172 15.43 -5.55 -17.11
N ALA A 173 15.29 -6.41 -18.13
CA ALA A 173 15.32 -7.86 -17.98
C ALA A 173 16.69 -8.36 -17.52
N ALA A 174 17.77 -7.82 -18.07
CA ALA A 174 19.14 -8.17 -17.67
C ALA A 174 19.40 -7.83 -16.19
N ARG A 175 18.92 -6.68 -15.70
CA ARG A 175 19.00 -6.32 -14.28
C ARG A 175 18.18 -7.24 -13.39
N GLY A 176 16.95 -7.59 -13.81
CA GLY A 176 16.13 -8.57 -13.10
C GLY A 176 16.80 -9.95 -13.02
N LEU A 177 17.38 -10.40 -14.14
CA LEU A 177 18.11 -11.67 -14.20
C LEU A 177 19.32 -11.70 -13.27
N VAL A 178 20.12 -10.62 -13.23
CA VAL A 178 21.25 -10.49 -12.29
C VAL A 178 20.78 -10.62 -10.85
N ALA A 179 19.74 -9.87 -10.46
CA ALA A 179 19.21 -9.89 -9.10
C ALA A 179 18.73 -11.29 -8.69
N VAL A 180 17.99 -11.98 -9.57
CA VAL A 180 17.52 -13.33 -9.30
C VAL A 180 18.68 -14.33 -9.21
N ARG A 181 19.66 -14.26 -10.10
CA ARG A 181 20.81 -15.17 -10.10
C ARG A 181 21.70 -15.00 -8.87
N GLU A 182 22.01 -13.76 -8.50
CA GLU A 182 22.90 -13.43 -7.39
C GLU A 182 22.26 -13.70 -6.02
N HIS A 183 21.01 -13.28 -5.83
CA HIS A 183 20.38 -13.32 -4.51
C HIS A 183 19.57 -14.58 -4.23
N HIS A 184 19.07 -15.26 -5.27
CA HIS A 184 18.11 -16.36 -5.09
C HIS A 184 18.57 -17.70 -5.68
N LEU A 185 19.31 -17.68 -6.79
CA LEU A 185 19.85 -18.91 -7.39
C LEU A 185 21.28 -19.23 -6.98
N HIS A 186 21.95 -18.31 -6.25
CA HIS A 186 23.36 -18.44 -5.85
C HIS A 186 24.30 -18.76 -7.04
N ASP A 187 24.02 -18.14 -8.18
CA ASP A 187 24.81 -18.26 -9.42
C ASP A 187 25.56 -16.93 -9.70
N PRO A 188 26.67 -16.66 -8.97
CA PRO A 188 27.41 -15.42 -9.14
C PRO A 188 28.10 -15.34 -10.50
N ALA A 189 28.57 -16.48 -11.04
CA ALA A 189 29.22 -16.53 -12.34
C ALA A 189 28.25 -16.14 -13.47
N GLY A 190 27.05 -16.71 -13.47
CA GLY A 190 26.01 -16.33 -14.42
C GLY A 190 25.49 -14.90 -14.22
N ALA A 191 25.58 -14.33 -13.02
CA ALA A 191 25.26 -12.92 -12.79
C ALA A 191 26.36 -11.97 -13.29
N GLU A 192 27.63 -12.35 -13.15
CA GLU A 192 28.78 -11.59 -13.68
C GLU A 192 28.77 -11.55 -15.21
N GLU A 193 28.43 -12.65 -15.86
CA GLU A 193 28.30 -12.70 -17.32
C GLU A 193 27.29 -11.67 -17.83
N ILE A 194 26.10 -11.61 -17.22
CA ILE A 194 25.05 -10.65 -17.61
C ILE A 194 25.49 -9.21 -17.29
N ARG A 195 26.18 -8.99 -16.16
CA ARG A 195 26.77 -7.67 -15.86
C ARG A 195 27.80 -7.24 -16.91
N ALA A 196 28.63 -8.15 -17.39
CA ALA A 196 29.58 -7.88 -18.46
C ALA A 196 28.87 -7.54 -19.77
N GLN A 197 27.78 -8.23 -20.11
CA GLN A 197 26.95 -7.91 -21.28
C GLN A 197 26.32 -6.51 -21.18
N ILE A 198 25.79 -6.14 -20.00
CA ILE A 198 25.24 -4.79 -19.75
C ILE A 198 26.34 -3.74 -19.93
N ALA A 199 27.51 -3.96 -19.34
CA ALA A 199 28.64 -3.03 -19.42
C ALA A 199 29.18 -2.90 -20.85
N ALA A 200 29.18 -3.98 -21.64
CA ALA A 200 29.58 -3.95 -23.04
C ALA A 200 28.61 -3.12 -23.89
N ARG A 201 27.30 -3.24 -23.66
CA ARG A 201 26.27 -2.46 -24.38
C ARG A 201 26.22 -1.00 -23.97
N ALA A 202 26.51 -0.67 -22.71
CA ALA A 202 26.53 0.71 -22.24
C ALA A 202 27.71 1.56 -22.77
N ARG A 203 28.68 0.94 -23.46
CA ARG A 203 29.84 1.61 -24.06
C ARG A 203 29.62 2.05 -25.52
N TYR A 204 28.48 1.71 -26.10
CA TYR A 204 28.06 2.11 -27.45
C TYR A 204 26.87 3.07 -27.35
#